data_AF-A0A067SUI8-F1
#
_entry.id   AF-A0A067SUI8-F1
#
_cell.length_a   1.000
_cell.length_b   1.000
_cell.length_c   1.000
_cell.angle_alpha   90.00
_cell.angle_beta   90.00
_cell.angle_gamma   90.00
#
_symmetry.space_group_name_H-M   'P 1'
#
loop_
_entity.id
_entity.type
_entity.pdbx_description
1 polymer ?
#
loop_
_entity_poly.entity_id
_entity_poly.type
_entity_poly.pdbx_seq_one_letter_code
_entity_poly.pdbx_strand_id
1 'polypeptide(L)'
;MADEDGSNWVDEEGLNEALAAPPPGEDGFFLSHAGGEASLQQIFLPRSLIIFSRKRHDFRTRQDRVELRMQQWRAQLPDLVDAYLTYQADGAKVCEMDTPGRWDLQVVEFERRGLHPFAHLSTATSASVTLILHGFLGASPEQPQLAFSIQLLAFYRQLHRVHPRFSFDAFAKSLNHFHTVPHAPYLADQLSNAYDCYLAILREVSRRIAIELGREDPHWEQKNICPLCLYETEGEPKLKFNFLTAMDGNNSLKLVDSTYHAGTVQTDSRTTSSARWMDPDSVNVFKDEVAKVTGQSVKSGSVPVAAPSENPDLEDLTSEETVWLNVTEHDDLAKCLDTCVDRWRNAGPEARKKMFALFAIAGIFLAVCRHGHVLVVCDMIRSVEL
;
A
#
# COMPACT_ATOMS: atom_id res chain seq x y z
N MET A 1 -35.89 -70.57 10.41
CA MET A 1 -34.70 -71.43 10.27
C MET A 1 -33.71 -70.61 9.49
N ALA A 2 -32.65 -70.19 10.20
CA ALA A 2 -31.48 -69.42 9.78
C ALA A 2 -31.68 -67.95 9.37
N ASP A 3 -31.35 -67.10 10.34
CA ASP A 3 -30.86 -65.72 10.23
C ASP A 3 -29.60 -65.63 9.37
N GLU A 4 -29.30 -64.43 8.84
CA GLU A 4 -27.97 -63.81 8.97
C GLU A 4 -28.02 -62.32 8.56
N ASP A 5 -27.95 -61.46 9.58
CA ASP A 5 -27.64 -60.04 9.51
C ASP A 5 -26.22 -59.83 8.97
N GLY A 6 -26.11 -59.19 7.80
CA GLY A 6 -24.84 -58.70 7.25
C GLY A 6 -24.58 -57.27 7.69
N SER A 7 -24.05 -57.11 8.90
CA SER A 7 -23.46 -55.86 9.40
C SER A 7 -22.34 -55.39 8.46
N ASN A 8 -22.59 -54.36 7.65
CA ASN A 8 -21.52 -53.68 6.93
C ASN A 8 -20.95 -52.60 7.86
N TRP A 9 -19.94 -52.98 8.62
CA TRP A 9 -19.13 -52.09 9.44
C TRP A 9 -18.54 -50.99 8.54
N VAL A 10 -18.76 -49.73 8.90
CA VAL A 10 -18.03 -48.60 8.31
C VAL A 10 -16.58 -48.77 8.74
N ASP A 11 -15.66 -48.80 7.77
CA ASP A 11 -14.22 -48.91 8.02
C ASP A 11 -13.78 -47.86 9.05
N GLU A 12 -13.49 -48.30 10.29
CA GLU A 12 -12.99 -47.45 11.38
C GLU A 12 -11.59 -46.87 11.09
N GLU A 13 -10.92 -47.31 10.03
CA GLU A 13 -9.60 -46.81 9.62
C GLU A 13 -9.63 -45.33 9.20
N GLY A 14 -10.66 -44.90 8.46
CA GLY A 14 -10.79 -43.48 8.06
C GLY A 14 -11.18 -42.55 9.21
N LEU A 15 -11.85 -43.08 10.24
CA LEU A 15 -12.22 -42.32 11.45
C LEU A 15 -11.03 -42.17 12.40
N ASN A 16 -10.19 -43.21 12.51
CA ASN A 16 -8.95 -43.17 13.29
C ASN A 16 -7.90 -42.21 12.70
N GLU A 17 -7.83 -42.06 11.37
CA GLU A 17 -6.96 -41.06 10.73
C GLU A 17 -7.39 -39.61 11.03
N ALA A 18 -8.70 -39.34 11.12
CA ALA A 18 -9.23 -38.03 11.47
C ALA A 18 -9.05 -37.70 12.98
N LEU A 19 -9.08 -38.72 13.85
CA LEU A 19 -8.83 -38.58 15.29
C LEU A 19 -7.33 -38.50 15.64
N ALA A 20 -6.44 -38.91 14.73
CA ALA A 20 -4.99 -38.81 14.89
C ALA A 20 -4.41 -37.45 14.47
N ALA A 21 -5.21 -36.60 13.83
CA ALA A 21 -4.83 -35.23 13.48
C ALA A 21 -5.31 -34.25 14.57
N PRO A 22 -4.46 -33.32 15.04
CA PRO A 22 -4.91 -32.26 15.94
C PRO A 22 -6.02 -31.43 15.26
N PRO A 23 -7.01 -30.93 16.03
CA PRO A 23 -8.11 -30.18 15.46
C PRO A 23 -7.61 -28.88 14.81
N PRO A 24 -8.27 -28.40 13.73
CA PRO A 24 -7.82 -27.22 12.99
C PRO A 24 -7.73 -25.99 13.91
N GLY A 25 -6.51 -25.46 14.09
CA GLY A 25 -6.23 -24.32 14.97
C GLY A 25 -5.44 -24.64 16.24
N GLU A 26 -5.24 -25.91 16.59
CA GLU A 26 -4.38 -26.34 17.71
C GLU A 26 -2.96 -26.77 17.28
N ASP A 27 -2.65 -26.67 15.98
CA ASP A 27 -1.34 -27.04 15.40
C ASP A 27 -0.15 -26.30 16.02
N GLY A 28 -0.41 -25.16 16.68
CA GLY A 28 0.58 -24.36 17.39
C GLY A 28 0.92 -24.84 18.80
N PHE A 29 0.09 -25.71 19.40
CA PHE A 29 0.27 -26.15 20.80
C PHE A 29 1.46 -27.10 20.97
N PHE A 30 1.83 -27.82 19.90
CA PHE A 30 2.96 -28.75 19.86
C PHE A 30 4.23 -28.14 19.24
N LEU A 31 4.24 -26.83 18.96
CA LEU A 31 5.40 -26.16 18.40
C LEU A 31 6.13 -25.39 19.51
N SER A 32 7.12 -26.02 20.15
CA SER A 32 8.04 -25.26 21.00
C SER A 32 8.86 -24.28 20.15
N HIS A 33 9.25 -23.16 20.75
CA HIS A 33 9.90 -22.01 20.11
C HIS A 33 11.25 -22.31 19.39
N ALA A 34 11.73 -23.57 19.45
CA ALA A 34 12.99 -24.04 18.89
C ALA A 34 12.88 -24.79 17.54
N GLY A 35 11.68 -24.91 16.95
CA GLY A 35 11.53 -25.16 15.50
C GLY A 35 12.05 -26.48 14.91
N GLY A 36 12.25 -27.53 15.71
CA GLY A 36 12.71 -28.85 15.22
C GLY A 36 11.60 -29.86 14.90
N GLU A 37 10.40 -29.67 15.45
CA GLU A 37 9.41 -30.72 15.65
C GLU A 37 8.57 -31.03 14.39
N ALA A 38 8.44 -30.08 13.46
CA ALA A 38 7.83 -30.32 12.14
C ALA A 38 8.58 -31.37 11.31
N SER A 39 9.86 -31.61 11.62
CA SER A 39 10.68 -32.64 10.98
C SER A 39 10.28 -34.05 11.44
N LEU A 40 9.80 -34.20 12.68
CA LEU A 40 9.37 -35.50 13.22
C LEU A 40 8.04 -35.94 12.63
N GLN A 41 7.11 -35.01 12.35
CA GLN A 41 5.85 -35.33 11.64
C GLN A 41 6.10 -35.95 10.25
N GLN A 42 7.19 -35.57 9.56
CA GLN A 42 7.56 -36.19 8.28
C GLN A 42 8.06 -37.63 8.43
N ILE A 43 8.49 -38.04 9.63
CA ILE A 43 8.96 -39.41 9.92
C ILE A 43 7.77 -40.35 10.19
N PHE A 44 6.65 -39.83 10.71
CA PHE A 44 5.46 -40.62 11.04
C PHE A 44 4.51 -40.84 9.86
N LEU A 45 4.69 -40.15 8.73
CA LEU A 45 3.88 -40.39 7.53
C LEU A 45 4.36 -41.65 6.78
N PRO A 46 3.44 -42.53 6.31
CA PRO A 46 3.80 -43.74 5.59
C PRO A 46 4.76 -43.46 4.42
N ARG A 47 5.86 -44.22 4.33
CA ARG A 47 6.89 -44.09 3.27
C ARG A 47 6.31 -44.09 1.84
N SER A 48 5.11 -44.63 1.62
CA SER A 48 4.40 -44.61 0.34
C SER A 48 4.00 -43.22 -0.14
N LEU A 49 3.76 -42.24 0.76
CA LEU A 49 3.44 -40.84 0.41
C LEU A 49 4.69 -40.01 0.09
N ILE A 50 5.86 -40.43 0.57
CA ILE A 50 7.12 -39.70 0.43
C ILE A 50 7.75 -39.92 -0.95
N ILE A 51 7.54 -41.09 -1.57
CA ILE A 51 8.20 -41.49 -2.83
C ILE A 51 7.71 -40.68 -4.05
N PHE A 52 6.50 -40.14 -4.04
CA PHE A 52 5.95 -39.37 -5.18
C PHE A 52 6.21 -37.86 -5.12
N SER A 53 6.80 -37.36 -4.05
CA SER A 53 7.00 -35.93 -3.84
C SER A 53 8.47 -35.55 -4.00
N ARG A 54 9.04 -35.71 -5.20
CA ARG A 54 10.24 -34.94 -5.59
C ARG A 54 9.85 -33.47 -5.65
N LYS A 55 9.75 -32.81 -4.49
CA LYS A 55 9.56 -31.35 -4.41
C LYS A 55 10.73 -30.72 -5.14
N ARG A 56 10.46 -30.16 -6.31
CA ARG A 56 11.42 -29.37 -7.06
C ARG A 56 11.88 -28.24 -6.13
N HIS A 57 13.16 -28.23 -5.80
CA HIS A 57 13.72 -27.18 -4.97
C HIS A 57 13.78 -25.90 -5.82
N ASP A 58 12.92 -24.93 -5.51
CA ASP A 58 12.99 -23.61 -6.13
C ASP A 58 14.03 -22.79 -5.36
N PHE A 59 15.17 -22.54 -6.00
CA PHE A 59 16.24 -21.73 -5.42
C PHE A 59 15.96 -20.24 -5.47
N ARG A 60 14.89 -19.81 -6.16
CA ARG A 60 14.49 -18.41 -6.24
C ARG A 60 14.02 -17.93 -4.88
N THR A 61 14.51 -16.78 -4.47
CA THR A 61 14.03 -16.09 -3.28
C THR A 61 12.62 -15.54 -3.52
N ARG A 62 11.94 -15.11 -2.45
CA ARG A 62 10.66 -14.40 -2.58
C ARG A 62 10.81 -13.13 -3.42
N GLN A 63 11.94 -12.41 -3.27
CA GLN A 63 12.25 -11.22 -4.02
C GLN A 63 12.33 -11.51 -5.52
N ASP A 64 13.10 -12.54 -5.92
CA ASP A 64 13.23 -12.92 -7.33
C ASP A 64 11.87 -13.21 -7.97
N ARG A 65 10.97 -13.89 -7.23
CA ARG A 65 9.62 -14.20 -7.70
C ARG A 65 8.76 -12.95 -7.86
N VAL A 66 8.87 -11.98 -6.95
CA VAL A 66 8.12 -10.72 -7.02
C VAL A 66 8.66 -9.84 -8.15
N GLU A 67 9.97 -9.69 -8.24
CA GLU A 67 10.61 -8.86 -9.27
C GLU A 67 10.38 -9.40 -10.68
N LEU A 68 10.56 -10.70 -10.89
CA LEU A 68 10.26 -11.34 -12.17
C LEU A 68 8.79 -11.14 -12.57
N ARG A 69 7.86 -11.32 -11.62
CA ARG A 69 6.43 -11.08 -11.86
C ARG A 69 6.15 -9.63 -12.24
N MET A 70 6.78 -8.67 -11.57
CA MET A 70 6.64 -7.24 -11.89
C MET A 70 7.19 -6.93 -13.27
N GLN A 71 8.35 -7.48 -13.64
CA GLN A 71 8.93 -7.33 -14.98
C GLN A 71 7.99 -7.90 -16.06
N GLN A 72 7.44 -9.09 -15.83
CA GLN A 72 6.48 -9.73 -16.75
C GLN A 72 5.19 -8.90 -16.92
N TRP A 73 4.63 -8.36 -15.84
CA TRP A 73 3.48 -7.47 -15.93
C TRP A 73 3.81 -6.16 -16.66
N ARG A 74 4.97 -5.56 -16.37
CA ARG A 74 5.43 -4.34 -17.05
C ARG A 74 5.59 -4.55 -18.56
N ALA A 75 6.13 -5.69 -18.97
CA ALA A 75 6.32 -6.02 -20.38
C ALA A 75 4.99 -6.12 -21.14
N GLN A 76 3.93 -6.63 -20.50
CA GLN A 76 2.61 -6.79 -21.10
C GLN A 76 1.71 -5.55 -20.93
N LEU A 77 2.07 -4.60 -20.06
CA LEU A 77 1.22 -3.48 -19.65
C LEU A 77 0.64 -2.66 -20.83
N PRO A 78 1.40 -2.32 -21.90
CA PRO A 78 0.84 -1.58 -23.03
C PRO A 78 -0.34 -2.30 -23.69
N ASP A 79 -0.18 -3.59 -23.99
CA ASP A 79 -1.21 -4.42 -24.63
C ASP A 79 -2.43 -4.60 -23.71
N LEU A 80 -2.19 -4.76 -22.40
CA LEU A 80 -3.27 -4.90 -21.41
C LEU A 80 -4.12 -3.63 -21.30
N VAL A 81 -3.51 -2.46 -21.46
CA VAL A 81 -4.21 -1.17 -21.44
C VAL A 81 -5.06 -1.00 -22.70
N ASP A 82 -4.54 -1.36 -23.87
CA ASP A 82 -5.31 -1.31 -25.12
C ASP A 82 -6.50 -2.29 -25.07
N ALA A 83 -6.27 -3.49 -24.54
CA ALA A 83 -7.33 -4.46 -24.30
C ALA A 83 -8.37 -3.95 -23.31
N TYR A 84 -7.94 -3.28 -22.23
CA TYR A 84 -8.83 -2.72 -21.22
C TYR A 84 -9.70 -1.60 -21.79
N LEU A 85 -9.13 -0.70 -22.61
CA LEU A 85 -9.87 0.35 -23.28
C LEU A 85 -10.88 -0.22 -24.28
N THR A 86 -10.50 -1.26 -25.04
CA THR A 86 -11.41 -1.97 -25.94
C THR A 86 -12.57 -2.60 -25.16
N TYR A 87 -12.27 -3.28 -24.05
CA TYR A 87 -13.28 -3.84 -23.15
C TYR A 87 -14.22 -2.77 -22.57
N GLN A 88 -13.71 -1.58 -22.21
CA GLN A 88 -14.54 -0.49 -21.71
C GLN A 88 -15.47 0.09 -22.79
N ALA A 89 -15.03 0.10 -24.06
CA ALA A 89 -15.82 0.61 -25.18
C ALA A 89 -16.89 -0.39 -25.64
N ASP A 90 -16.51 -1.65 -25.83
CA ASP A 90 -17.35 -2.67 -26.49
C ASP A 90 -18.05 -3.63 -25.49
N GLY A 91 -17.60 -3.66 -24.24
CA GLY A 91 -18.02 -4.64 -23.24
C GLY A 91 -17.25 -5.96 -23.30
N ALA A 92 -17.70 -6.94 -22.50
CA ALA A 92 -17.09 -8.27 -22.47
C ALA A 92 -17.40 -9.04 -23.75
N LYS A 93 -16.36 -9.57 -24.42
CA LYS A 93 -16.55 -10.49 -25.53
C LYS A 93 -17.14 -11.81 -25.04
N VAL A 94 -18.00 -12.42 -25.85
CA VAL A 94 -18.61 -13.73 -25.56
C VAL A 94 -17.77 -14.82 -26.24
N CYS A 95 -17.48 -15.91 -25.51
CA CYS A 95 -16.89 -17.10 -26.10
C CYS A 95 -18.00 -17.93 -26.75
N GLU A 96 -18.03 -17.99 -28.09
CA GLU A 96 -18.96 -18.86 -28.82
C GLU A 96 -18.53 -20.33 -28.71
N MET A 97 -19.50 -21.24 -28.70
CA MET A 97 -19.27 -22.66 -28.46
C MET A 97 -18.37 -23.33 -29.50
N ASP A 98 -18.41 -22.86 -30.75
CA ASP A 98 -17.72 -23.47 -31.89
C ASP A 98 -16.33 -22.87 -32.17
N THR A 99 -15.80 -22.06 -31.25
CA THR A 99 -14.53 -21.37 -31.47
C THR A 99 -13.33 -22.33 -31.29
N PRO A 100 -12.47 -22.53 -32.32
CA PRO A 100 -11.29 -23.36 -32.19
C PRO A 100 -10.27 -22.76 -31.21
N GLY A 101 -9.59 -23.60 -30.43
CA GLY A 101 -8.57 -23.16 -29.46
C GLY A 101 -9.14 -22.67 -28.12
N ARG A 102 -10.30 -23.19 -27.71
CA ARG A 102 -10.92 -22.92 -26.41
C ARG A 102 -10.12 -23.53 -25.26
N TRP A 103 -10.04 -22.79 -24.16
CA TRP A 103 -9.44 -23.24 -22.91
C TRP A 103 -10.27 -22.75 -21.73
N ASP A 104 -10.30 -23.52 -20.65
CA ASP A 104 -11.05 -23.17 -19.46
C ASP A 104 -10.11 -22.66 -18.36
N LEU A 105 -10.57 -21.65 -17.61
CA LEU A 105 -9.85 -21.11 -16.47
C LEU A 105 -10.79 -20.95 -15.28
N GLN A 106 -10.26 -21.21 -14.08
CA GLN A 106 -10.98 -20.87 -12.87
C GLN A 106 -11.13 -19.35 -12.75
N VAL A 107 -12.37 -18.87 -12.62
CA VAL A 107 -12.65 -17.45 -12.40
C VAL A 107 -13.36 -17.20 -11.08
N VAL A 108 -13.21 -15.98 -10.58
CA VAL A 108 -13.91 -15.43 -9.43
C VAL A 108 -14.67 -14.18 -9.85
N GLU A 109 -16.00 -14.28 -9.80
CA GLU A 109 -16.94 -13.18 -10.04
C GLU A 109 -17.70 -12.88 -8.74
N PHE A 110 -18.62 -11.91 -8.78
CA PHE A 110 -19.55 -11.72 -7.66
C PHE A 110 -20.39 -12.95 -7.46
N GLU A 111 -21.19 -13.31 -8.46
CA GLU A 111 -22.25 -14.31 -8.34
C GLU A 111 -21.74 -15.74 -8.35
N ARG A 112 -20.57 -15.98 -8.95
CA ARG A 112 -20.06 -17.34 -9.15
C ARG A 112 -18.54 -17.43 -9.04
N ARG A 113 -18.11 -18.63 -8.65
CA ARG A 113 -16.74 -19.11 -8.79
C ARG A 113 -16.80 -20.45 -9.51
N GLY A 114 -16.13 -20.55 -10.66
CA GLY A 114 -16.20 -21.76 -11.49
C GLY A 114 -15.25 -21.70 -12.68
N LEU A 115 -15.27 -22.76 -13.50
CA LEU A 115 -14.58 -22.75 -14.78
C LEU A 115 -15.32 -21.85 -15.76
N HIS A 116 -14.59 -20.93 -16.38
CA HIS A 116 -15.08 -20.10 -17.47
C HIS A 116 -14.30 -20.40 -18.74
N PRO A 117 -15.00 -20.57 -19.87
CA PRO A 117 -14.36 -20.80 -21.14
C PRO A 117 -13.86 -19.53 -21.80
N PHE A 118 -12.66 -19.60 -22.35
CA PHE A 118 -12.04 -18.53 -23.12
C PHE A 118 -11.70 -19.04 -24.51
N ALA A 119 -11.93 -18.20 -25.52
CA ALA A 119 -11.46 -18.44 -26.88
C ALA A 119 -10.18 -17.66 -27.11
N HIS A 120 -9.16 -18.30 -27.69
CA HIS A 120 -7.99 -17.56 -28.14
C HIS A 120 -8.38 -16.64 -29.30
N LEU A 121 -8.20 -15.34 -29.11
CA LEU A 121 -8.45 -14.34 -30.15
C LEU A 121 -7.17 -14.17 -30.97
N SER A 122 -7.26 -14.24 -32.29
CA SER A 122 -6.11 -14.03 -33.19
C SER A 122 -5.46 -12.65 -33.04
N THR A 123 -6.21 -11.68 -32.52
CA THR A 123 -5.73 -10.32 -32.21
C THR A 123 -5.03 -10.21 -30.86
N ALA A 124 -5.10 -11.23 -29.99
CA ALA A 124 -4.55 -11.18 -28.65
C ALA A 124 -3.10 -11.69 -28.64
N THR A 125 -2.18 -10.85 -28.16
CA THR A 125 -0.75 -11.18 -28.04
C THR A 125 -0.45 -12.14 -26.89
N SER A 126 -1.31 -12.18 -25.87
CA SER A 126 -1.15 -13.06 -24.70
C SER A 126 -2.48 -13.57 -24.13
N ALA A 127 -2.40 -14.59 -23.26
CA ALA A 127 -3.55 -15.07 -22.50
C ALA A 127 -4.16 -13.97 -21.63
N SER A 128 -3.33 -13.11 -21.04
CA SER A 128 -3.76 -11.98 -20.22
C SER A 128 -4.58 -10.95 -21.01
N VAL A 129 -4.19 -10.66 -22.25
CA VAL A 129 -4.97 -9.81 -23.17
C VAL A 129 -6.33 -10.44 -23.47
N THR A 130 -6.36 -11.75 -23.74
CA THR A 130 -7.61 -12.49 -23.95
C THR A 130 -8.52 -12.37 -22.73
N LEU A 131 -7.99 -12.57 -21.53
CA LEU A 131 -8.75 -12.44 -20.28
C LEU A 131 -9.40 -11.06 -20.15
N ILE A 132 -8.64 -9.98 -20.40
CA ILE A 132 -9.17 -8.61 -20.27
C ILE A 132 -10.30 -8.34 -21.25
N LEU A 133 -10.17 -8.79 -22.51
CA LEU A 133 -11.22 -8.64 -23.53
C LEU A 133 -12.52 -9.37 -23.14
N HIS A 134 -12.42 -10.43 -22.34
CA HIS A 134 -13.55 -11.13 -21.75
C HIS A 134 -14.00 -10.56 -20.38
N GLY A 135 -13.38 -9.48 -19.90
CA GLY A 135 -13.73 -8.82 -18.63
C GLY A 135 -13.05 -9.39 -17.38
N PHE A 136 -11.96 -10.13 -17.55
CA PHE A 136 -11.22 -10.79 -16.47
C PHE A 136 -9.76 -10.37 -16.42
N LEU A 137 -9.12 -10.54 -15.26
CA LEU A 137 -7.70 -10.31 -15.08
C LEU A 137 -7.06 -11.46 -14.30
N GLY A 138 -5.98 -12.01 -14.84
CA GLY A 138 -5.27 -13.14 -14.25
C GLY A 138 -4.54 -12.75 -12.94
N ALA A 139 -4.41 -13.72 -12.03
CA ALA A 139 -3.60 -13.60 -10.82
C ALA A 139 -2.08 -13.68 -11.07
N SER A 140 -1.67 -14.10 -12.28
CA SER A 140 -0.29 -14.19 -12.75
C SER A 140 -0.19 -13.82 -14.24
N PRO A 141 0.95 -13.28 -14.69
CA PRO A 141 1.07 -12.66 -16.03
C PRO A 141 1.20 -13.64 -17.19
N GLU A 142 1.89 -14.78 -17.02
CA GLU A 142 2.18 -15.70 -18.13
C GLU A 142 1.20 -16.88 -18.20
N GLN A 143 1.02 -17.57 -17.08
CA GLN A 143 0.18 -18.77 -16.96
C GLN A 143 -0.81 -18.58 -15.81
N PRO A 144 -1.87 -17.78 -16.01
CA PRO A 144 -2.92 -17.65 -15.01
C PRO A 144 -3.60 -19.00 -14.79
N GLN A 145 -3.72 -19.39 -13.53
CA GLN A 145 -4.56 -20.52 -13.09
C GLN A 145 -5.87 -20.04 -12.46
N LEU A 146 -5.94 -18.75 -12.13
CA LEU A 146 -7.09 -18.07 -11.56
C LEU A 146 -7.19 -16.67 -12.17
N ALA A 147 -8.39 -16.23 -12.48
CA ALA A 147 -8.67 -14.85 -12.85
C ALA A 147 -9.82 -14.27 -12.03
N PHE A 148 -9.81 -12.95 -11.88
CA PHE A 148 -10.86 -12.19 -11.20
C PHE A 148 -11.56 -11.30 -12.22
N SER A 149 -12.88 -11.16 -12.12
CA SER A 149 -13.59 -10.20 -12.95
C SER A 149 -13.10 -8.77 -12.67
N ILE A 150 -12.99 -7.97 -13.72
CA ILE A 150 -12.62 -6.55 -13.61
C ILE A 150 -13.64 -5.80 -12.74
N GLN A 151 -14.92 -6.17 -12.82
CA GLN A 151 -15.98 -5.60 -11.98
C GLN A 151 -15.75 -5.83 -10.49
N LEU A 152 -15.30 -7.04 -10.11
CA LEU A 152 -14.95 -7.37 -8.72
C LEU A 152 -13.77 -6.53 -8.23
N LEU A 153 -12.73 -6.36 -9.04
CA LEU A 153 -11.58 -5.51 -8.71
C LEU A 153 -11.99 -4.03 -8.61
N ALA A 154 -12.87 -3.56 -9.50
CA ALA A 154 -13.39 -2.21 -9.48
C ALA A 154 -14.25 -1.94 -8.23
N PHE A 155 -15.07 -2.89 -7.81
CA PHE A 155 -15.83 -2.80 -6.57
C PHE A 155 -14.94 -2.77 -5.34
N TYR A 156 -13.97 -3.68 -5.24
CA TYR A 156 -13.03 -3.68 -4.13
C TYR A 156 -12.29 -2.33 -4.02
N ARG A 157 -11.94 -1.72 -5.16
CA ARG A 157 -11.36 -0.37 -5.19
C ARG A 157 -12.28 0.68 -4.55
N GLN A 158 -13.58 0.65 -4.82
CA GLN A 158 -14.53 1.59 -4.18
C GLN A 158 -14.72 1.28 -2.70
N LEU A 159 -14.83 0.00 -2.35
CA LEU A 159 -14.96 -0.43 -0.95
C LEU A 159 -13.76 0.02 -0.11
N HIS A 160 -12.55 -0.15 -0.63
CA HIS A 160 -11.31 0.25 0.04
C HIS A 160 -11.13 1.77 0.13
N ARG A 161 -11.76 2.56 -0.76
CA ARG A 161 -11.79 4.04 -0.65
C ARG A 161 -12.62 4.50 0.54
N VAL A 162 -13.73 3.81 0.83
CA VAL A 162 -14.61 4.12 1.96
C VAL A 162 -14.06 3.54 3.26
N HIS A 163 -13.51 2.32 3.21
CA HIS A 163 -13.00 1.62 4.38
C HIS A 163 -11.59 1.04 4.12
N PRO A 164 -10.52 1.86 4.25
CA PRO A 164 -9.14 1.44 3.98
C PRO A 164 -8.62 0.31 4.89
N ARG A 165 -9.34 -0.01 5.98
CA ARG A 165 -9.00 -1.14 6.87
C ARG A 165 -9.52 -2.48 6.36
N PHE A 166 -10.32 -2.50 5.29
CA PHE A 166 -10.86 -3.73 4.74
C PHE A 166 -9.80 -4.40 3.85
N SER A 167 -9.08 -5.36 4.43
CA SER A 167 -7.91 -5.98 3.81
C SER A 167 -8.26 -6.96 2.68
N PHE A 168 -7.27 -7.29 1.86
CA PHE A 168 -7.39 -8.36 0.86
C PHE A 168 -7.74 -9.71 1.50
N ASP A 169 -7.22 -10.01 2.69
CA ASP A 169 -7.54 -11.25 3.41
C ASP A 169 -9.01 -11.27 3.85
N ALA A 170 -9.51 -10.16 4.41
CA ALA A 170 -10.92 -10.05 4.78
C ALA A 170 -11.83 -10.18 3.55
N PHE A 171 -11.46 -9.56 2.43
CA PHE A 171 -12.24 -9.66 1.20
C PHE A 171 -12.19 -11.07 0.58
N ALA A 172 -11.01 -11.69 0.50
CA ALA A 172 -10.85 -13.06 0.02
C ALA A 172 -11.63 -14.07 0.87
N LYS A 173 -11.62 -13.92 2.21
CA LYS A 173 -12.46 -14.70 3.11
C LYS A 173 -13.94 -14.47 2.84
N SER A 174 -14.35 -13.21 2.66
CA SER A 174 -15.74 -12.87 2.34
C SER A 174 -16.19 -13.54 1.04
N LEU A 175 -15.35 -13.54 -0.01
CA LEU A 175 -15.63 -14.23 -1.27
C LEU A 175 -15.74 -15.75 -1.09
N ASN A 176 -14.83 -16.37 -0.31
CA ASN A 176 -14.93 -17.80 -0.04
C ASN A 176 -16.24 -18.16 0.66
N HIS A 177 -16.66 -17.39 1.67
CA HIS A 177 -17.94 -17.60 2.36
C HIS A 177 -19.13 -17.36 1.42
N PHE A 178 -19.08 -16.29 0.61
CA PHE A 178 -20.14 -15.95 -0.34
C PHE A 178 -20.34 -17.04 -1.40
N HIS A 179 -19.24 -17.62 -1.89
CA HIS A 179 -19.26 -18.73 -2.86
C HIS A 179 -19.43 -20.11 -2.22
N THR A 180 -19.62 -20.20 -0.91
CA THR A 180 -19.75 -21.46 -0.16
C THR A 180 -18.59 -22.44 -0.38
N VAL A 181 -17.36 -21.92 -0.48
CA VAL A 181 -16.13 -22.70 -0.66
C VAL A 181 -15.22 -22.63 0.57
N PRO A 182 -14.45 -23.70 0.86
CA PRO A 182 -13.49 -23.69 1.97
C PRO A 182 -12.48 -22.55 1.85
N HIS A 183 -11.92 -22.13 2.99
CA HIS A 183 -10.91 -21.09 3.03
C HIS A 183 -9.68 -21.49 2.20
N ALA A 184 -9.40 -20.72 1.15
CA ALA A 184 -8.22 -20.87 0.33
C ALA A 184 -7.14 -19.86 0.80
N PRO A 185 -6.03 -20.33 1.40
CA PRO A 185 -5.04 -19.43 2.02
C PRO A 185 -4.31 -18.54 1.00
N TYR A 186 -4.22 -18.98 -0.25
CA TYR A 186 -3.51 -18.25 -1.31
C TYR A 186 -4.37 -17.21 -2.04
N LEU A 187 -5.69 -17.18 -1.78
CA LEU A 187 -6.61 -16.34 -2.55
C LEU A 187 -6.33 -14.85 -2.33
N ALA A 188 -5.97 -14.46 -1.11
CA ALA A 188 -5.61 -13.08 -0.79
C ALA A 188 -4.38 -12.60 -1.59
N ASP A 189 -3.35 -13.43 -1.70
CA ASP A 189 -2.16 -13.14 -2.50
C ASP A 189 -2.47 -13.06 -3.99
N GLN A 190 -3.27 -14.00 -4.50
CA GLN A 190 -3.71 -14.02 -5.90
C GLN A 190 -4.54 -12.78 -6.25
N LEU A 191 -5.46 -12.39 -5.37
CA LEU A 191 -6.27 -11.20 -5.51
C LEU A 191 -5.39 -9.94 -5.47
N SER A 192 -4.46 -9.85 -4.53
CA SER A 192 -3.51 -8.75 -4.42
C SER A 192 -2.71 -8.57 -5.71
N ASN A 193 -2.19 -9.66 -6.28
CA ASN A 193 -1.46 -9.63 -7.55
C ASN A 193 -2.30 -9.11 -8.73
N ALA A 194 -3.53 -9.62 -8.86
CA ALA A 194 -4.45 -9.15 -9.91
C ALA A 194 -4.82 -7.67 -9.70
N TYR A 195 -5.05 -7.27 -8.45
CA TYR A 195 -5.40 -5.89 -8.10
C TYR A 195 -4.26 -4.90 -8.37
N ASP A 196 -3.01 -5.27 -8.06
CA ASP A 196 -1.83 -4.45 -8.39
C ASP A 196 -1.71 -4.22 -9.90
N CYS A 197 -1.92 -5.27 -10.70
CA CYS A 197 -1.95 -5.16 -12.16
C CYS A 197 -3.11 -4.25 -12.63
N TYR A 198 -4.31 -4.42 -12.07
CA TYR A 198 -5.46 -3.56 -12.37
C TYR A 198 -5.17 -2.08 -12.05
N LEU A 199 -4.55 -1.79 -10.90
CA LEU A 199 -4.14 -0.43 -10.58
C LEU A 199 -3.07 0.10 -11.53
N ALA A 200 -2.14 -0.74 -11.99
CA ALA A 200 -1.15 -0.34 -13.00
C ALA A 200 -1.82 0.04 -14.33
N ILE A 201 -2.80 -0.74 -14.79
CA ILE A 201 -3.61 -0.41 -15.97
C ILE A 201 -4.29 0.95 -15.80
N LEU A 202 -4.95 1.20 -14.66
CA LEU A 202 -5.63 2.47 -14.41
C LEU A 202 -4.67 3.67 -14.36
N ARG A 203 -3.46 3.49 -13.80
CA ARG A 203 -2.43 4.53 -13.78
C ARG A 203 -1.95 4.86 -15.19
N GLU A 204 -1.74 3.85 -16.02
CA GLU A 204 -1.32 4.03 -17.40
C GLU A 204 -2.42 4.68 -18.25
N VAL A 205 -3.69 4.28 -18.07
CA VAL A 205 -4.84 4.98 -18.68
C VAL A 205 -4.85 6.46 -18.27
N SER A 206 -4.69 6.75 -16.98
CA SER A 206 -4.65 8.13 -16.48
C SER A 206 -3.49 8.92 -17.08
N ARG A 207 -2.32 8.29 -17.27
CA ARG A 207 -1.15 8.89 -17.93
C ARG A 207 -1.44 9.23 -19.39
N ARG A 208 -2.05 8.31 -20.14
CA ARG A 208 -2.43 8.53 -21.54
C ARG A 208 -3.47 9.66 -21.68
N ILE A 209 -4.45 9.71 -20.78
CA ILE A 209 -5.41 10.82 -20.71
C ILE A 209 -4.71 12.15 -20.41
N ALA A 210 -3.75 12.16 -19.48
CA ALA A 210 -3.00 13.36 -19.15
C ALA A 210 -2.21 13.90 -20.37
N ILE A 211 -1.57 13.00 -21.13
CA ILE A 211 -0.88 13.35 -22.37
C ILE A 211 -1.83 13.97 -23.39
N GLU A 212 -2.97 13.32 -23.65
CA GLU A 212 -3.95 13.81 -24.62
C GLU A 212 -4.52 15.20 -24.22
N LEU A 213 -4.63 15.46 -22.92
CA LEU A 213 -5.06 16.76 -22.38
C LEU A 213 -3.93 17.80 -22.30
N GLY A 214 -2.73 17.52 -22.83
CA GLY A 214 -1.57 18.41 -22.82
C GLY A 214 -0.96 18.63 -21.43
N ARG A 215 -1.10 17.67 -20.52
CA ARG A 215 -0.69 17.75 -19.10
C ARG A 215 0.62 16.99 -18.84
N GLU A 216 1.58 17.12 -19.76
CA GLU A 216 2.86 16.42 -19.69
C GLU A 216 3.86 17.06 -18.71
N ASP A 217 3.67 18.32 -18.33
CA ASP A 217 4.54 19.00 -17.36
C ASP A 217 4.55 18.19 -16.05
N PRO A 218 5.72 17.73 -15.55
CA PRO A 218 5.84 17.01 -14.28
C PRO A 218 5.26 17.79 -13.09
N HIS A 219 5.22 19.12 -13.19
CA HIS A 219 4.68 20.01 -12.16
C HIS A 219 3.21 20.38 -12.43
N TRP A 220 2.58 19.85 -13.49
CA TRP A 220 1.20 20.14 -13.82
C TRP A 220 0.27 19.78 -12.66
N GLU A 221 0.44 18.58 -12.08
CA GLU A 221 -0.37 18.13 -10.93
C GLU A 221 -0.18 19.08 -9.75
N GLN A 222 1.05 19.46 -9.40
CA GLN A 222 1.35 20.35 -8.27
C GLN A 222 0.74 21.75 -8.46
N LYS A 223 0.74 22.28 -9.69
CA LYS A 223 0.14 23.59 -10.02
C LYS A 223 -1.39 23.56 -10.08
N ASN A 224 -2.00 22.38 -10.23
CA ASN A 224 -3.44 22.26 -10.48
C ASN A 224 -4.17 21.34 -9.48
N ILE A 225 -3.50 20.94 -8.40
CA ILE A 225 -4.04 19.94 -7.47
C ILE A 225 -5.33 20.38 -6.79
N CYS A 226 -5.40 21.66 -6.44
CA CYS A 226 -6.57 22.27 -5.84
C CYS A 226 -6.95 23.49 -6.67
N PRO A 227 -7.95 23.37 -7.55
CA PRO A 227 -8.41 24.50 -8.37
C PRO A 227 -8.77 25.71 -7.51
N LEU A 228 -9.43 25.50 -6.37
CA LEU A 228 -9.83 26.57 -5.46
C LEU A 228 -8.67 27.29 -4.75
N CYS A 229 -7.48 26.70 -4.71
CA CYS A 229 -6.30 27.32 -4.08
C CYS A 229 -5.26 27.82 -5.07
N LEU A 230 -5.21 27.25 -6.28
CA LEU A 230 -4.10 27.44 -7.21
C LEU A 230 -4.53 28.04 -8.55
N TYR A 231 -5.83 28.16 -8.80
CA TYR A 231 -6.34 28.80 -10.00
C TYR A 231 -6.69 30.25 -9.70
N GLU A 232 -5.89 31.18 -10.23
CA GLU A 232 -6.12 32.62 -10.12
C GLU A 232 -7.02 33.10 -11.27
N THR A 233 -8.03 33.90 -10.95
CA THR A 233 -8.98 34.46 -11.95
C THR A 233 -8.59 35.87 -12.40
N GLU A 234 -9.04 36.27 -13.59
CA GLU A 234 -8.80 37.63 -14.10
C GLU A 234 -9.47 38.67 -13.18
N GLY A 235 -8.67 39.61 -12.67
CA GLY A 235 -9.15 40.67 -11.77
C GLY A 235 -9.20 40.27 -10.28
N GLU A 236 -8.71 39.08 -9.91
CA GLU A 236 -8.62 38.67 -8.52
C GLU A 236 -7.64 39.56 -7.73
N PRO A 237 -8.05 40.10 -6.56
CA PRO A 237 -7.17 40.95 -5.76
C PRO A 237 -6.02 40.11 -5.19
N LYS A 238 -4.78 40.60 -5.37
CA LYS A 238 -3.59 39.93 -4.80
C LYS A 238 -3.66 39.91 -3.28
N LEU A 239 -3.74 38.72 -2.70
CA LEU A 239 -3.69 38.51 -1.26
C LEU A 239 -2.24 38.50 -0.77
N LYS A 240 -1.98 39.05 0.43
CA LYS A 240 -0.69 38.92 1.12
C LYS A 240 -0.33 37.45 1.36
N PHE A 241 -1.34 36.64 1.70
CA PHE A 241 -1.25 35.19 1.83
C PHE A 241 -2.33 34.58 0.93
N ASN A 242 -1.93 33.93 -0.15
CA ASN A 242 -2.84 33.33 -1.14
C ASN A 242 -3.08 31.82 -0.91
N PHE A 243 -2.34 31.20 0.01
CA PHE A 243 -2.35 29.76 0.19
C PHE A 243 -2.31 29.39 1.67
N LEU A 244 -3.27 28.57 2.11
CA LEU A 244 -3.33 28.02 3.46
C LEU A 244 -3.18 26.50 3.41
N THR A 245 -2.19 26.00 4.15
CA THR A 245 -1.85 24.58 4.23
C THR A 245 -1.80 24.16 5.69
N ALA A 246 -2.15 22.91 5.92
CA ALA A 246 -1.88 22.22 7.17
C ALA A 246 -0.98 21.04 6.87
N MET A 247 -0.01 20.78 7.73
CA MET A 247 0.86 19.63 7.65
C MET A 247 0.81 18.91 8.99
N ASP A 248 0.69 17.58 8.94
CA ASP A 248 0.77 16.74 10.13
C ASP A 248 1.57 15.48 9.83
N GLY A 249 2.12 14.88 10.88
CA GLY A 249 2.87 13.64 10.84
C GLY A 249 2.18 12.57 11.68
N ASN A 250 2.02 11.37 11.13
CA ASN A 250 1.57 10.23 11.92
C ASN A 250 2.66 9.18 12.02
N ASN A 251 2.89 8.70 13.24
CA ASN A 251 3.78 7.58 13.52
C ASN A 251 3.09 6.27 13.13
N SER A 252 3.54 5.65 12.05
CA SER A 252 2.96 4.40 11.53
C SER A 252 3.91 3.22 11.53
N LEU A 253 5.11 3.36 12.15
CA LEU A 253 6.06 2.27 12.43
C LEU A 253 6.28 1.34 11.22
N LYS A 254 6.53 1.94 10.04
CA LYS A 254 6.37 1.24 8.76
C LYS A 254 7.48 0.23 8.47
N LEU A 255 8.72 0.57 8.83
CA LEU A 255 9.89 -0.21 8.45
C LEU A 255 10.92 -0.23 9.57
N VAL A 256 11.21 -1.42 10.10
CA VAL A 256 12.27 -1.64 11.07
C VAL A 256 13.63 -1.50 10.37
N ASP A 257 14.57 -0.85 11.04
CA ASP A 257 15.92 -0.64 10.53
C ASP A 257 16.68 -1.97 10.44
N SER A 258 17.38 -2.13 9.32
CA SER A 258 18.23 -3.29 9.03
C SER A 258 19.26 -3.58 10.14
N THR A 259 19.72 -2.57 10.87
CA THR A 259 20.64 -2.72 12.00
C THR A 259 20.08 -3.58 13.14
N TYR A 260 18.76 -3.70 13.24
CA TYR A 260 18.08 -4.51 14.26
C TYR A 260 17.56 -5.87 13.73
N HIS A 261 17.83 -6.20 12.46
CA HIS A 261 17.44 -7.47 11.85
C HIS A 261 18.66 -8.33 11.50
N ALA A 262 18.63 -9.60 11.89
CA ALA A 262 19.57 -10.59 11.40
C ALA A 262 19.19 -11.01 9.97
N GLY A 263 20.13 -10.92 9.03
CA GLY A 263 19.95 -11.34 7.63
C GLY A 263 20.43 -10.30 6.62
N THR A 264 20.20 -10.58 5.34
CA THR A 264 20.46 -9.64 4.24
C THR A 264 19.31 -8.67 4.07
N VAL A 265 19.62 -7.38 3.88
CA VAL A 265 18.62 -6.35 3.59
C VAL A 265 17.95 -6.65 2.25
N GLN A 266 16.62 -6.74 2.26
CA GLN A 266 15.83 -6.88 1.04
C GLN A 266 15.44 -5.49 0.55
N THR A 267 16.00 -5.06 -0.57
CA THR A 267 15.70 -3.77 -1.17
C THR A 267 14.38 -3.86 -1.94
N ASP A 268 13.44 -2.96 -1.66
CA ASP A 268 12.23 -2.79 -2.48
C ASP A 268 12.54 -1.87 -3.66
N SER A 269 12.51 -2.41 -4.88
CA SER A 269 12.79 -1.66 -6.12
C SER A 269 11.57 -0.91 -6.67
N ARG A 270 10.43 -0.92 -5.96
CA ARG A 270 9.21 -0.24 -6.40
C ARG A 270 9.29 1.25 -6.12
N THR A 271 9.06 2.04 -7.16
CA THR A 271 8.94 3.50 -7.07
C THR A 271 7.50 3.93 -7.36
N THR A 272 7.10 5.05 -6.77
CA THR A 272 5.81 5.69 -7.07
C THR A 272 6.00 6.70 -8.20
N SER A 273 5.05 6.75 -9.13
CA SER A 273 5.03 7.74 -10.22
C SER A 273 4.29 9.03 -9.84
N SER A 274 3.79 9.13 -8.61
CA SER A 274 3.02 10.27 -8.13
C SER A 274 3.93 11.45 -7.80
N ALA A 275 3.72 12.59 -8.45
CA ALA A 275 4.45 13.84 -8.18
C ALA A 275 4.21 14.42 -6.77
N ARG A 276 3.24 13.86 -6.03
CA ARG A 276 2.94 14.20 -4.63
C ARG A 276 3.86 13.53 -3.63
N TRP A 277 4.61 12.49 -4.01
CA TRP A 277 5.53 11.83 -3.10
C TRP A 277 6.90 12.50 -3.21
N MET A 278 7.41 13.04 -2.10
CA MET A 278 8.78 13.56 -2.09
C MET A 278 9.77 12.43 -1.92
N ASP A 279 10.80 12.46 -2.77
CA ASP A 279 11.91 11.55 -2.67
C ASP A 279 12.82 11.91 -1.47
N PRO A 280 13.36 10.92 -0.74
CA PRO A 280 14.28 11.16 0.37
C PRO A 280 15.46 12.06 -0.02
N ASP A 281 16.02 11.90 -1.21
CA ASP A 281 17.18 12.67 -1.66
C ASP A 281 16.84 14.16 -1.82
N SER A 282 15.60 14.47 -2.21
CA SER A 282 15.11 15.85 -2.30
C SER A 282 14.97 16.51 -0.93
N VAL A 283 14.64 15.73 0.11
CA VAL A 283 14.51 16.22 1.49
C VAL A 283 15.87 16.32 2.17
N ASN A 284 16.78 15.39 1.89
CA ASN A 284 18.09 15.28 2.52
C ASN A 284 19.00 16.50 2.28
N VAL A 285 18.73 17.32 1.25
CA VAL A 285 19.41 18.60 1.01
C VAL A 285 19.29 19.55 2.21
N PHE A 286 18.20 19.45 2.97
CA PHE A 286 17.89 20.32 4.12
C PHE A 286 18.34 19.76 5.46
N LYS A 287 18.98 18.58 5.50
CA LYS A 287 19.30 17.85 6.74
C LYS A 287 20.04 18.72 7.78
N ASP A 288 21.05 19.47 7.35
CA ASP A 288 21.91 20.24 8.25
C ASP A 288 21.50 21.72 8.42
N GLU A 289 20.34 22.15 7.89
CA GLU A 289 19.96 23.58 7.92
C GLU A 289 19.79 24.11 9.35
N VAL A 290 19.13 23.35 10.22
CA VAL A 290 18.83 23.79 11.60
C VAL A 290 20.11 23.98 12.41
N ALA A 291 21.09 23.10 12.23
CA ALA A 291 22.40 23.19 12.90
C ALA A 291 23.21 24.41 12.43
N LYS A 292 23.11 24.78 11.15
CA LYS A 292 23.76 25.98 10.59
C LYS A 292 23.18 27.28 11.17
N VAL A 293 21.86 27.31 11.41
CA VAL A 293 21.17 28.48 11.99
C VAL A 293 21.50 28.62 13.48
N THR A 294 21.57 27.53 14.24
CA THR A 294 21.89 27.57 15.68
C THR A 294 23.38 27.79 15.96
N GLY A 295 24.28 27.36 15.08
CA GLY A 295 25.72 27.56 15.23
C GLY A 295 26.19 29.02 15.14
N GLN A 296 25.37 29.94 14.62
CA GLN A 296 25.70 31.37 14.56
C GLN A 296 25.33 32.15 15.84
N SER A 297 24.63 31.55 16.80
CA SER A 297 24.16 32.25 18.01
C SER A 297 24.67 31.64 19.32
N VAL A 298 25.95 31.27 19.43
CA VAL A 298 26.59 31.14 20.76
C VAL A 298 28.08 31.52 20.70
N LYS A 299 28.37 32.82 20.90
CA LYS A 299 29.59 33.22 21.63
C LYS A 299 29.15 33.67 23.01
N SER A 300 29.21 32.75 23.97
CA SER A 300 29.03 33.04 25.39
C SER A 300 30.15 33.95 25.88
N GLY A 301 29.85 35.23 26.07
CA GLY A 301 30.68 36.17 26.82
C GLY A 301 29.98 36.51 28.13
N SER A 302 30.48 35.96 29.23
CA SER A 302 30.07 36.28 30.61
C SER A 302 30.44 37.70 31.01
N VAL A 303 29.51 38.54 31.49
CA VAL A 303 29.82 39.72 32.35
C VAL A 303 28.63 40.00 33.30
N PRO A 304 28.88 40.46 34.56
CA PRO A 304 27.90 40.48 35.64
C PRO A 304 27.09 41.78 35.77
N VAL A 305 26.10 41.71 36.66
CA VAL A 305 25.13 42.73 37.10
C VAL A 305 25.80 44.03 37.62
N ALA A 306 25.41 45.19 37.06
CA ALA A 306 25.20 46.46 37.78
C ALA A 306 24.44 47.47 36.88
N ALA A 307 23.55 48.25 37.49
CA ALA A 307 22.53 49.10 36.88
C ALA A 307 23.04 50.53 36.49
N PRO A 308 22.15 51.50 36.18
CA PRO A 308 21.84 52.00 34.85
C PRO A 308 22.45 53.39 34.56
N SER A 309 22.78 53.66 33.29
CA SER A 309 23.16 54.99 32.83
C SER A 309 22.52 55.26 31.47
N GLU A 310 21.70 56.30 31.44
CA GLU A 310 21.00 56.84 30.28
C GLU A 310 22.02 57.42 29.28
N ASN A 311 21.93 57.01 28.01
CA ASN A 311 21.83 57.94 26.90
C ASN A 311 21.30 57.22 25.64
N PRO A 312 20.52 57.95 24.82
CA PRO A 312 19.71 57.41 23.74
C PRO A 312 20.56 57.20 22.47
N ASP A 313 20.00 56.45 21.53
CA ASP A 313 20.50 56.17 20.17
C ASP A 313 20.98 54.74 19.98
N LEU A 314 20.01 53.83 19.96
CA LEU A 314 19.98 52.57 19.22
C LEU A 314 18.55 52.03 19.38
N GLU A 315 17.70 52.31 18.39
CA GLU A 315 16.35 51.75 18.33
C GLU A 315 16.46 50.23 18.36
N ASP A 316 15.89 49.71 19.44
CA ASP A 316 15.72 48.32 19.82
C ASP A 316 14.86 47.62 18.76
N LEU A 317 15.48 46.86 17.85
CA LEU A 317 14.78 45.87 17.03
C LEU A 317 14.45 44.66 17.89
N THR A 318 13.62 44.87 18.92
CA THR A 318 12.90 43.79 19.58
C THR A 318 11.98 43.14 18.56
N SER A 319 12.35 41.95 18.11
CA SER A 319 11.49 40.76 17.96
C SER A 319 10.00 40.93 17.56
N GLU A 320 9.66 41.89 16.71
CA GLU A 320 8.30 42.09 16.15
C GLU A 320 8.22 41.77 14.65
N GLU A 321 8.97 40.79 14.17
CA GLU A 321 8.78 40.24 12.81
C GLU A 321 7.98 38.93 12.81
N THR A 322 6.98 38.87 13.70
CA THR A 322 5.84 37.95 13.56
C THR A 322 4.62 38.79 13.18
N VAL A 323 4.62 39.33 11.96
CA VAL A 323 3.47 40.04 11.37
C VAL A 323 2.40 39.02 10.98
N TRP A 324 1.82 38.37 11.99
CA TRP A 324 0.55 37.66 11.88
C TRP A 324 -0.57 38.69 11.88
N LEU A 325 -1.41 38.60 10.84
CA LEU A 325 -2.80 39.05 10.73
C LEU A 325 -3.20 40.31 11.52
N ASN A 326 -3.61 41.38 10.79
CA ASN A 326 -4.26 42.59 11.31
C ASN A 326 -4.93 42.39 12.68
N VAL A 327 -4.22 42.83 13.72
CA VAL A 327 -4.59 42.73 15.14
C VAL A 327 -5.79 43.63 15.51
N THR A 328 -6.45 44.26 14.53
CA THR A 328 -7.59 45.14 14.80
C THR A 328 -8.91 44.42 15.09
N GLU A 329 -8.94 43.08 15.10
CA GLU A 329 -10.08 42.28 15.60
C GLU A 329 -9.71 41.32 16.76
N HIS A 330 -8.54 41.52 17.39
CA HIS A 330 -7.87 40.54 18.25
C HIS A 330 -8.07 40.77 19.77
N ASP A 331 -9.06 40.11 20.36
CA ASP A 331 -8.94 39.68 21.77
C ASP A 331 -9.35 38.21 21.90
N ASP A 332 -10.39 37.79 21.19
CA ASP A 332 -10.84 36.39 21.19
C ASP A 332 -9.96 35.46 20.34
N LEU A 333 -9.42 35.94 19.21
CA LEU A 333 -8.49 35.17 18.37
C LEU A 333 -7.09 35.07 18.97
N ALA A 334 -6.64 36.12 19.67
CA ALA A 334 -5.40 36.12 20.46
C ALA A 334 -5.48 35.08 21.59
N LYS A 335 -6.59 35.08 22.34
CA LYS A 335 -6.86 34.06 23.37
C LYS A 335 -6.86 32.66 22.78
N CYS A 336 -7.44 32.42 21.59
CA CYS A 336 -7.40 31.11 20.95
C CYS A 336 -5.98 30.66 20.57
N LEU A 337 -5.13 31.58 20.09
CA LEU A 337 -3.73 31.27 19.75
C LEU A 337 -2.94 30.86 21.00
N ASP A 338 -3.03 31.66 22.08
CA ASP A 338 -2.36 31.37 23.34
C ASP A 338 -2.85 30.05 23.94
N THR A 339 -4.16 29.79 23.87
CA THR A 339 -4.74 28.54 24.37
C THR A 339 -4.26 27.32 23.57
N CYS A 340 -4.10 27.44 22.25
CA CYS A 340 -3.58 26.36 21.40
C CYS A 340 -2.11 26.09 21.66
N VAL A 341 -1.29 27.14 21.82
CA VAL A 341 0.15 27.02 22.14
C VAL A 341 0.34 26.44 23.54
N ASP A 342 -0.39 26.91 24.53
CA ASP A 342 -0.33 26.41 25.92
C ASP A 342 -0.81 24.96 26.05
N ARG A 343 -1.77 24.54 25.20
CA ARG A 343 -2.30 23.17 25.17
C ARG A 343 -1.53 22.26 24.23
N TRP A 344 -0.66 22.80 23.38
CA TRP A 344 0.16 21.97 22.50
C TRP A 344 1.15 21.18 23.34
N ARG A 345 0.84 19.90 23.49
CA ARG A 345 1.73 18.92 24.10
C ARG A 345 2.03 17.86 23.06
N ASN A 346 3.26 17.36 23.07
CA ASN A 346 3.63 16.21 22.26
C ASN A 346 2.61 15.08 22.48
N ALA A 347 2.16 14.46 21.39
CA ALA A 347 1.08 13.47 21.37
C ALA A 347 1.37 12.18 22.19
N GLY A 348 2.55 12.05 22.80
CA GLY A 348 2.87 10.95 23.70
C GLY A 348 4.10 11.20 24.57
N PRO A 349 4.26 10.42 25.66
CA PRO A 349 5.40 10.53 26.57
C PRO A 349 6.73 10.23 25.86
N GLU A 350 7.77 10.98 26.24
CA GLU A 350 9.19 10.84 25.80
C GLU A 350 9.68 9.39 25.78
N ALA A 351 9.20 8.54 26.71
CA ALA A 351 9.53 7.12 26.78
C ALA A 351 9.23 6.34 25.48
N ARG A 352 8.26 6.79 24.66
CA ARG A 352 7.95 6.17 23.36
C ARG A 352 9.00 6.50 22.28
N LYS A 353 9.84 7.54 22.46
CA LYS A 353 10.94 7.89 21.53
C LYS A 353 11.91 6.73 21.31
N LYS A 354 12.23 5.97 22.37
CA LYS A 354 13.09 4.77 22.28
C LYS A 354 12.47 3.64 21.46
N MET A 355 11.14 3.52 21.44
CA MET A 355 10.43 2.52 20.63
C MET A 355 10.49 2.86 19.13
N PHE A 356 10.56 4.16 18.79
CA PHE A 356 10.71 4.62 17.40
C PHE A 356 12.13 4.46 16.84
N ALA A 357 13.15 4.36 17.70
CA ALA A 357 14.54 4.19 17.27
C ALA A 357 14.79 2.89 16.48
N LEU A 358 13.93 1.88 16.66
CA LEU A 358 14.01 0.62 15.91
C LEU A 358 13.63 0.78 14.44
N PHE A 359 12.96 1.87 14.05
CA PHE A 359 12.37 2.03 12.72
C PHE A 359 13.21 2.96 11.84
N ALA A 360 13.57 2.50 10.64
CA ALA A 360 14.15 3.32 9.59
C ALA A 360 13.11 4.32 9.03
N ILE A 361 11.85 3.88 8.91
CA ILE A 361 10.70 4.73 8.55
C ILE A 361 9.69 4.67 9.70
N ALA A 362 9.65 5.73 10.50
CA ALA A 362 8.83 5.81 11.70
C ALA A 362 7.37 6.20 11.41
N GLY A 363 7.09 6.78 10.24
CA GLY A 363 5.80 7.36 9.94
C GLY A 363 5.70 8.02 8.57
N ILE A 364 4.76 8.94 8.43
CA ILE A 364 4.47 9.71 7.22
C ILE A 364 4.14 11.15 7.60
N PHE A 365 4.65 12.11 6.84
CA PHE A 365 4.13 13.47 6.82
C PHE A 365 3.19 13.65 5.64
N LEU A 366 2.13 14.42 5.87
CA LEU A 366 1.14 14.73 4.88
C LEU A 366 0.77 16.20 5.00
N ALA A 367 0.90 16.93 3.89
CA ALA A 367 0.42 18.30 3.79
C ALA A 367 -0.86 18.36 2.96
N VAL A 368 -1.83 19.10 3.45
CA VAL A 368 -3.13 19.30 2.81
C VAL A 368 -3.45 20.79 2.70
N CYS A 369 -4.15 21.16 1.64
CA CYS A 369 -4.77 22.48 1.60
C CYS A 369 -6.05 22.50 2.46
N ARG A 370 -6.58 23.69 2.73
CA ARG A 370 -7.85 23.87 3.46
C ARG A 370 -9.06 23.13 2.85
N HIS A 371 -9.01 22.78 1.56
CA HIS A 371 -10.07 22.04 0.87
C HIS A 371 -9.86 20.50 0.90
N GLY A 372 -8.84 20.01 1.62
CA GLY A 372 -8.60 18.58 1.82
C GLY A 372 -7.82 17.88 0.69
N HIS A 373 -7.25 18.62 -0.27
CA HIS A 373 -6.37 18.03 -1.28
C HIS A 373 -4.98 17.76 -0.68
N VAL A 374 -4.50 16.54 -0.86
CA VAL A 374 -3.15 16.11 -0.41
C VAL A 374 -2.09 16.70 -1.34
N LEU A 375 -1.44 17.77 -0.89
CA LEU A 375 -0.44 18.52 -1.65
C LEU A 375 0.84 17.72 -1.82
N VAL A 376 1.37 17.21 -0.70
CA VAL A 376 2.62 16.47 -0.68
C VAL A 376 2.63 15.47 0.46
N VAL A 377 3.36 14.37 0.24
CA VAL A 377 3.53 13.26 1.16
C VAL A 377 5.00 12.89 1.20
N CYS A 378 5.55 12.64 2.38
CA CYS A 378 6.89 12.09 2.52
C CYS A 378 6.97 11.12 3.71
N ASP A 379 7.91 10.19 3.64
CA ASP A 379 8.17 9.29 4.75
C ASP A 379 8.92 10.02 5.88
N MET A 380 8.55 9.71 7.12
CA MET A 380 9.31 10.14 8.29
C MET A 380 10.51 9.21 8.44
N ILE A 381 11.63 9.61 7.84
CA ILE A 381 12.90 8.90 7.92
C ILE A 381 13.68 9.44 9.12
N ARG A 382 14.33 8.54 9.86
CA ARG A 382 15.14 8.93 11.00
C ARG A 382 16.32 9.80 10.54
N SER A 383 16.32 11.09 10.92
CA SER A 383 17.55 11.88 10.88
C SER A 383 18.47 11.37 12.00
N VAL A 384 19.75 11.23 11.72
CA VAL A 384 20.77 10.73 12.68
C VAL A 384 21.11 11.80 13.74
N GLU A 385 20.23 12.77 13.98
CA GLU A 385 20.48 14.00 14.74
C GLU A 385 19.67 14.12 16.04
N LEU A 386 18.84 13.12 16.36
CA LEU A 386 18.04 13.09 17.59
C LEU A 386 18.53 12.07 18.62
#